data_AF-A0AA35SNR6-F1
#
_entry.id   AF-A0AA35SNR6-F1
#
_cell.length_a   1.000
_cell.length_b   1.000
_cell.length_c   1.000
_cell.angle_alpha   90.00
_cell.angle_beta   90.00
_cell.angle_gamma   90.00
#
_symmetry.space_group_name_H-M   'P 1'
#
loop_
_entity.id
_entity.type
_entity.pdbx_description
1 polymer ?
#
loop_
_entity_poly.entity_id
_entity_poly.type
_entity_poly.pdbx_seq_one_letter_code
_entity_poly.pdbx_strand_id
1 'polypeptide(L)' 'MLMAGVKLTAGEAYERGLVTRVYPKSEFQQKLTENALHIASLPPMSLQKSKALIRSSMRQQAARGKRGRVPAAGGEMAV' A
#
# COMPACT_ATOMS: atom_id res chain seq x y z
N MET A 1 3.53 6.62 13.58
CA MET A 1 3.44 7.37 12.31
C MET A 1 2.12 8.13 12.21
N LEU A 2 0.97 7.44 12.23
CA LEU A 2 -0.33 8.08 11.98
C LEU A 2 -0.76 9.10 13.05
N MET A 3 -0.43 8.88 14.33
CA MET A 3 -0.80 9.81 15.42
C MET A 3 0.26 10.89 15.70
N ALA A 4 1.52 10.64 15.33
CA ALA A 4 2.67 11.45 15.76
C ALA A 4 3.48 12.04 14.59
N GLY A 5 3.05 11.87 13.34
CA GLY A 5 3.70 12.49 12.16
C GLY A 5 5.14 12.05 11.87
N VAL A 6 5.59 10.94 12.44
CA VAL A 6 7.00 10.50 12.36
C VAL A 6 7.41 10.19 10.91
N LYS A 7 8.53 10.78 10.46
CA LYS A 7 9.17 10.45 9.18
C LYS A 7 9.88 9.10 9.28
N LEU A 8 9.74 8.27 8.24
CA LEU A 8 10.40 6.97 8.15
C LEU A 8 11.46 6.99 7.07
N THR A 9 12.61 6.40 7.37
CA THR A 9 13.63 6.09 6.39
C THR A 9 13.23 4.85 5.57
N ALA A 10 13.87 4.66 4.42
CA ALA A 10 13.61 3.49 3.58
C ALA A 10 13.91 2.16 4.30
N GLY A 11 14.94 2.13 5.15
CA GLY A 11 15.29 0.97 5.97
C GLY A 11 14.24 0.66 7.03
N GLU A 12 13.83 1.66 7.80
CA GLU A 12 12.77 1.48 8.81
C GLU A 12 11.42 1.10 8.18
N ALA A 13 11.12 1.61 6.98
CA ALA A 13 9.92 1.24 6.24
C ALA A 13 10.00 -0.22 5.74
N TYR A 14 11.19 -0.72 5.42
CA TYR A 14 11.41 -2.12 5.06
C TYR A 14 11.22 -3.05 6.25
N GLU A 15 11.81 -2.73 7.41
CA GLU A 15 11.63 -3.51 8.65
C GLU A 15 10.17 -3.60 9.10
N ARG A 16 9.39 -2.54 8.86
CA ARG A 16 7.96 -2.49 9.18
C ARG A 16 7.06 -3.10 8.10
N GLY A 17 7.64 -3.68 7.04
CA GLY A 17 6.91 -4.33 5.95
C GLY A 17 6.12 -3.38 5.04
N LEU A 18 6.39 -2.07 5.11
CA LEU A 18 5.76 -1.07 4.23
C LEU A 18 6.44 -1.01 2.86
N VAL A 19 7.72 -1.32 2.81
CA VAL A 19 8.53 -1.38 1.59
C VAL A 19 9.04 -2.81 1.40
N THR A 20 8.89 -3.37 0.20
CA THR A 20 9.29 -4.75 -0.07
C THR A 20 10.79 -4.91 -0.25
N ARG A 21 11.50 -3.91 -0.79
CA ARG A 21 12.95 -3.91 -1.05
C ARG A 21 13.51 -2.50 -1.06
N VAL A 22 14.75 -2.33 -0.60
CA VAL A 22 15.49 -1.07 -0.63
C VAL A 22 16.69 -1.23 -1.57
N TYR A 23 16.90 -0.26 -2.45
CA TYR A 23 18.00 -0.26 -3.41
C TYR A 23 18.85 1.01 -3.27
N PRO A 24 20.17 0.94 -3.54
CA PRO A 24 20.98 2.14 -3.74
C PRO A 24 20.44 2.99 -4.89
N LYS A 25 20.59 4.32 -4.78
CA LYS A 25 20.03 5.26 -5.78
C LYS A 25 20.57 5.02 -7.20
N SER A 26 21.83 4.62 -7.31
CA SER A 26 22.49 4.29 -8.58
C SER A 26 21.84 3.11 -9.31
N GLU A 27 21.34 2.12 -8.57
CA GLU A 27 20.86 0.84 -9.12
C GLU A 27 19.33 0.75 -9.19
N PHE A 28 18.63 1.72 -8.57
CA PHE A 28 17.18 1.68 -8.43
C PHE A 28 16.45 1.49 -9.77
N GLN A 29 16.81 2.27 -10.79
CA GLN A 29 16.15 2.23 -12.10
C GLN A 29 16.40 0.91 -12.83
N GLN A 30 17.62 0.39 -12.76
CA GLN A 30 17.98 -0.87 -13.38
C GLN A 30 17.19 -2.03 -12.74
N LYS A 31 17.21 -2.11 -11.41
CA LYS A 31 16.50 -3.18 -10.68
C LYS A 31 14.98 -3.07 -10.78
N LEU A 32 14.44 -1.86 -10.85
CA LEU A 32 13.02 -1.65 -11.09
C LEU A 32 12.61 -2.16 -12.48
N THR A 33 13.42 -1.86 -13.51
CA THR A 33 13.16 -2.31 -14.88
C THR A 33 13.26 -3.84 -14.99
N GLU A 34 14.30 -4.44 -14.40
CA GLU A 34 14.48 -5.90 -14.34
C GLU A 34 13.27 -6.60 -13.71
N ASN A 35 12.80 -6.09 -12.56
CA ASN A 35 11.62 -6.63 -11.88
C ASN A 35 10.34 -6.44 -12.70
N ALA A 36 10.17 -5.29 -13.35
CA ALA A 36 8.99 -5.02 -14.18
C ALA A 36 8.92 -5.96 -15.39
N LEU A 37 10.05 -6.18 -16.07
CA LEU A 37 10.15 -7.11 -17.18
C LEU A 37 9.90 -8.56 -16.74
N HIS A 38 10.43 -8.94 -15.58
CA HIS A 38 10.17 -10.27 -15.01
C HIS A 38 8.68 -10.48 -14.70
N ILE A 39 7.99 -9.48 -14.14
CA ILE A 39 6.55 -9.58 -13.90
C ILE A 39 5.79 -9.62 -15.23
N ALA A 40 6.21 -8.83 -16.22
CA ALA A 40 5.56 -8.79 -17.54
C ALA A 40 5.70 -10.10 -18.33
N SER A 41 6.75 -10.90 -18.08
CA SER A 41 6.95 -12.19 -18.76
C SER A 41 6.07 -13.32 -18.20
N LEU A 42 5.45 -13.13 -17.04
CA LEU A 42 4.59 -14.15 -16.42
C LEU A 42 3.21 -14.21 -17.11
N PRO A 43 2.50 -15.35 -17.04
CA PRO A 43 1.17 -15.50 -17.65
C PRO A 43 0.16 -14.46 -17.11
N PRO A 44 -0.45 -13.63 -17.98
CA PRO A 44 -1.24 -12.48 -17.55
C PRO A 44 -2.51 -12.89 -16.78
N MET A 45 -3.15 -13.99 -17.20
CA MET A 45 -4.35 -14.50 -16.54
C MET A 45 -4.07 -14.98 -15.12
N SER A 46 -2.93 -15.66 -14.91
CA SER A 46 -2.52 -16.14 -13.59
C SER A 46 -2.20 -14.96 -12.66
N LEU A 47 -1.48 -13.95 -13.15
CA LEU A 47 -1.20 -12.72 -12.40
C LEU A 47 -2.48 -11.99 -11.99
N GLN A 48 -3.41 -11.82 -12.94
CA GLN A 48 -4.67 -11.12 -12.68
C GLN A 48 -5.50 -11.85 -11.63
N LYS A 49 -5.68 -13.17 -11.76
CA LYS A 49 -6.46 -13.99 -10.82
C LYS A 49 -5.83 -13.99 -9.42
N SER A 50 -4.52 -14.21 -9.32
CA SER A 50 -3.79 -14.20 -8.04
C SER A 50 -3.90 -12.84 -7.35
N LYS A 51 -3.72 -11.73 -8.09
CA LYS A 51 -3.88 -10.38 -7.55
C LYS A 51 -5.32 -10.10 -7.12
N ALA A 52 -6.31 -10.55 -7.90
CA ALA A 52 -7.72 -10.36 -7.59
C ALA A 52 -8.12 -11.09 -6.30
N LEU A 53 -7.62 -12.30 -6.09
CA LEU A 53 -7.85 -13.13 -4.91
C LEU A 53 -7.21 -12.52 -3.66
N ILE A 54 -5.93 -12.14 -3.72
CA ILE A 54 -5.24 -11.49 -2.58
C ILE A 54 -5.95 -10.18 -2.20
N ARG A 55 -6.35 -9.37 -3.18
CA ARG A 55 -7.00 -8.09 -2.92
C ARG A 55 -8.46 -8.22 -2.46
N SER A 56 -9.15 -9.33 -2.68
CA SER A 56 -10.55 -9.47 -2.27
C SER A 56 -10.70 -9.44 -0.75
N SER A 57 -9.84 -10.18 -0.04
CA SER A 57 -9.76 -10.17 1.42
C SER A 57 -9.41 -8.77 1.96
N MET A 58 -8.41 -8.11 1.37
CA MET A 58 -8.03 -6.75 1.76
C MET A 58 -9.15 -5.73 1.53
N ARG A 59 -9.89 -5.83 0.40
CA ARG A 59 -11.04 -4.96 0.13
C ARG A 59 -12.15 -5.12 1.16
N GLN A 60 -12.43 -6.35 1.58
CA GLN A 60 -13.43 -6.61 2.63
C GLN A 60 -13.01 -6.00 3.97
N GLN A 61 -11.74 -6.14 4.34
CA GLN A 61 -11.19 -5.54 5.56
C GLN A 61 -11.23 -4.00 5.50
N ALA A 62 -10.82 -3.41 4.37
CA ALA A 62 -10.89 -1.97 4.17
C ALA A 62 -12.34 -1.45 4.22
N ALA A 63 -13.31 -2.19 3.65
CA ALA A 63 -14.73 -1.84 3.71
C ALA A 63 -15.33 -1.97 5.11
N ARG A 64 -14.80 -2.85 5.97
CA ARG A 64 -15.15 -2.91 7.40
C ARG A 64 -14.63 -1.69 8.14
N GLY A 65 -13.37 -1.30 7.95
CA GLY A 65 -12.78 -0.13 8.61
C GLY A 65 -13.46 1.19 8.23
N LYS A 66 -13.91 1.34 6.97
CA LYS A 66 -14.61 2.55 6.51
C LYS A 66 -16.01 2.74 7.12
N ARG A 67 -16.64 1.69 7.64
CA ARG A 67 -17.99 1.74 8.24
C ARG A 67 -18.01 2.28 9.68
N GLY A 68 -16.86 2.41 10.34
CA GLY A 68 -16.75 2.99 11.68
C GLY A 68 -16.53 4.51 11.71
N ARG A 69 -16.55 5.21 10.56
CA ARG A 69 -16.39 6.67 10.52
C ARG A 69 -17.73 7.33 10.79
N VAL A 70 -18.05 7.55 12.07
CA VAL A 70 -19.13 8.45 12.47
C VAL A 70 -18.82 9.84 11.86
N PRO A 71 -19.75 10.49 11.16
CA PRO A 71 -19.56 11.88 10.76
C PRO A 71 -19.37 12.70 12.04
N ALA A 72 -18.30 13.49 12.11
CA ALA A 72 -18.07 14.39 13.23
C ALA A 72 -19.27 15.34 13.33
N ALA A 73 -20.08 15.15 14.37
CA ALA A 73 -21.10 16.09 14.78
C ALA A 73 -20.39 17.35 15.31
N GLY A 74 -20.32 18.38 14.46
CA GLY A 74 -20.30 19.78 14.86
C GLY A 74 -21.40 20.44 14.04
N GLY A 75 -22.43 21.07 14.58
CA GLY A 75 -22.44 21.87 15.80
C GLY A 75 -22.45 23.33 15.40
N GLU A 76 -23.56 23.79 14.80
CA GLU A 76 -23.90 25.21 14.70
C GLU A 76 -25.43 25.33 14.81
N MET A 77 -25.90 25.50 16.05
CA MET A 77 -27.03 26.40 16.29
C MET A 77 -26.43 27.81 16.25
N ALA A 78 -26.77 28.57 15.22
CA ALA A 78 -26.59 30.01 15.20
C ALA A 78 -27.91 30.62 14.73
N VAL A 79 -28.68 31.01 15.74
CA VAL A 79 -29.65 32.12 15.85
C VAL A 79 -30.63 32.34 14.70
#